data_AF-A0A960ZXD2-F1
#
_entry.id   AF-A0A960ZXD2-F1
#
_cell.length_a   1.000
_cell.length_b   1.000
_cell.length_c   1.000
_cell.angle_alpha   90.00
_cell.angle_beta   90.00
_cell.angle_gamma   90.00
#
_symmetry.space_group_name_H-M   'P 1'
#
loop_
_entity.id
_entity.type
_entity.pdbx_description
1 polymer ?
#
loop_
_entity_poly.entity_id
_entity_poly.type
_entity_poly.pdbx_seq_one_letter_code
_entity_poly.pdbx_strand_id
1 'polypeptide(L)'
;MTEPLCSFPAVYNCLDAKLCPEQFAALGEIFAENPFAVDLDPERGDWHPRSALTASLLRKIEPTESVHSWVRYLIRMFDHLEEKHPSTFFKAGTQSIDQPFVSNRSSDEAQKISNLSSMVLERFRSQLNSNFSEEIALLEWRHAAFASRERWIRLKVPLLELNSQIDEWVTNHPLKCDPSKHISFIKEELPSHPEFCQLIQSNALLREHFLSWSVKYCQDSRIFIRYPGLTTRFLNHSKEWMGRLTVFGSSALQANCNYTTSSAGVMTELTEYPTLLIDGEAVNVLDLSRTIQCKNFKIITTLEEIFNTIANKERDVGSWEMLQNGLLPVEVLKWAFMTSEGEQRFDISGADWWNQFPTFLTLSAAEANRRYEVTVLSCKNWGFVFRANCTPTQLEDGTTTYFNPEGMHCYLEVAIPVVDGSYHILPFGPFAHMYPQTESERKEWAGKSYYTRLSFLDENVFNTDRQHFNHLYTLEPEMGPRAMEILRQLHASCMNNEIPFQLQVSNCASILQPIAEQVADLGGYPRQELFQFDYWDLEPQVMRGVFKWLKTKPKEDALGWLKVVFYFVGGSHSVELNTSTGKCQSTPLLKHPDFHNFSIRSPAGLIRRRVEGTLPAVAVKSTATQPTNTAENN
;
A
#
# COMPACT_ATOMS: atom_id res chain seq x y z
N MET A 1 -13.78 40.40 -4.36
CA MET A 1 -14.90 40.74 -5.26
C MET A 1 -14.66 39.98 -6.54
N THR A 2 -15.20 38.76 -6.62
CA THR A 2 -15.16 37.91 -7.81
C THR A 2 -16.26 38.37 -8.74
N GLU A 3 -15.91 38.80 -9.95
CA GLU A 3 -16.91 39.09 -10.99
C GLU A 3 -17.78 37.85 -11.23
N PRO A 4 -19.10 38.01 -11.45
CA PRO A 4 -19.96 36.88 -11.77
C PRO A 4 -19.54 36.31 -13.14
N LEU A 5 -19.23 35.01 -13.15
CA LEU A 5 -19.14 34.20 -14.36
C LEU A 5 -20.31 34.56 -15.28
N CYS A 6 -20.01 34.88 -16.55
CA CYS A 6 -20.99 35.32 -17.54
C CYS A 6 -22.27 34.47 -17.48
N SER A 7 -23.43 35.13 -17.47
CA SER A 7 -24.71 34.45 -17.52
C SER A 7 -24.82 33.59 -18.79
N PHE A 8 -25.36 32.37 -18.64
CA PHE A 8 -25.38 31.31 -19.65
C PHE A 8 -25.93 31.69 -21.04
N PRO A 9 -26.87 32.63 -21.20
CA PRO A 9 -27.30 33.11 -22.52
C PRO A 9 -26.16 33.73 -23.36
N ALA A 10 -25.12 34.28 -22.73
CA ALA A 10 -23.95 34.82 -23.42
C ALA A 10 -23.05 33.73 -24.01
N VAL A 11 -22.92 32.58 -23.33
CA VAL A 11 -22.16 31.41 -23.82
C VAL A 11 -22.88 30.76 -25.00
N TYR A 12 -24.21 30.64 -24.93
CA TYR A 12 -25.02 30.06 -26.01
C TYR A 12 -24.96 30.90 -27.29
N ASN A 13 -24.99 32.23 -27.17
CA ASN A 13 -24.84 33.15 -28.30
C ASN A 13 -23.41 33.20 -28.86
N CYS A 14 -22.38 32.82 -28.08
CA CYS A 14 -21.01 32.67 -28.58
C CYS A 14 -20.76 31.37 -29.34
N LEU A 15 -21.62 30.34 -29.20
CA LEU A 15 -21.42 29.01 -29.81
C LEU A 15 -21.86 28.92 -31.29
N ASP A 16 -22.65 29.91 -31.75
CA ASP A 16 -22.90 30.15 -33.18
C ASP A 16 -21.76 30.95 -33.85
N ALA A 17 -20.88 31.58 -33.06
CA ALA A 17 -19.62 32.11 -33.55
C ALA A 17 -18.52 31.03 -33.53
N LYS A 18 -17.60 31.06 -34.49
CA LYS A 18 -16.40 30.21 -34.46
C LYS A 18 -15.57 30.58 -33.23
N LEU A 19 -15.60 29.74 -32.19
CA LEU A 19 -14.69 29.84 -31.06
C LEU A 19 -13.25 29.68 -31.56
N CYS A 20 -12.33 30.52 -31.08
CA CYS A 20 -10.91 30.31 -31.34
C CYS A 20 -10.38 29.14 -30.48
N PRO A 21 -9.27 28.49 -30.87
CA PRO A 21 -8.71 27.36 -30.15
C PRO A 21 -8.48 27.61 -28.65
N GLU A 22 -8.06 28.82 -28.24
CA GLU A 22 -7.83 29.14 -26.83
C GLU A 22 -9.13 29.21 -26.01
N GLN A 23 -10.17 29.83 -26.54
CA GLN A 23 -11.50 29.88 -25.90
C GLN A 23 -12.11 28.49 -25.75
N PHE A 24 -11.82 27.63 -26.73
CA PHE A 24 -12.31 26.27 -26.76
C PHE A 24 -11.55 25.35 -25.79
N ALA A 25 -10.22 25.52 -25.67
CA ALA A 25 -9.40 24.85 -24.66
C ALA A 25 -9.82 25.27 -23.23
N ALA A 26 -10.05 26.56 -23.00
CA ALA A 26 -10.54 27.09 -21.73
C ALA A 26 -11.92 26.51 -21.36
N LEU A 27 -12.82 26.34 -22.33
CA LEU A 27 -14.11 25.65 -22.11
C LEU A 27 -13.90 24.19 -21.71
N GLY A 28 -12.96 23.48 -22.36
CA GLY A 28 -12.60 22.13 -21.98
C GLY A 28 -12.04 22.04 -20.56
N GLU A 29 -11.20 22.99 -20.13
CA GLU A 29 -10.68 23.05 -18.76
C GLU A 29 -11.77 23.36 -17.75
N ILE A 30 -12.65 24.33 -18.04
CA ILE A 30 -13.81 24.65 -17.21
C ILE A 30 -14.70 23.41 -17.04
N PHE A 31 -14.94 22.64 -18.11
CA PHE A 31 -15.71 21.41 -18.03
C PHE A 31 -14.94 20.28 -17.35
N ALA A 32 -13.62 20.20 -17.50
CA ALA A 32 -12.83 19.24 -16.75
C ALA A 32 -12.92 19.55 -15.25
N GLU A 33 -12.68 20.80 -14.83
CA GLU A 33 -12.73 21.25 -13.43
C GLU A 33 -14.14 21.14 -12.83
N ASN A 34 -15.16 21.36 -13.64
CA ASN A 34 -16.55 21.32 -13.22
C ASN A 34 -17.40 20.55 -14.25
N PRO A 35 -17.33 19.21 -14.27
CA PRO A 35 -18.06 18.41 -15.23
C PRO A 35 -19.58 18.57 -15.09
N PHE A 36 -20.04 19.15 -13.97
CA PHE A 36 -21.44 19.30 -13.58
C PHE A 36 -21.86 20.69 -13.09
N ALA A 37 -21.01 21.73 -13.07
CA ALA A 37 -21.37 23.04 -12.48
C ALA A 37 -22.31 23.90 -13.35
N VAL A 38 -23.11 23.30 -14.23
CA VAL A 38 -24.08 24.04 -15.02
C VAL A 38 -25.46 23.37 -14.91
N ASP A 39 -26.17 23.87 -13.90
CA ASP A 39 -27.59 23.84 -13.55
C ASP A 39 -28.42 22.54 -13.62
N LEU A 40 -28.79 22.10 -12.41
CA LEU A 40 -30.15 21.72 -12.04
C LEU A 40 -31.11 22.88 -12.39
N ASP A 41 -32.12 22.62 -13.22
CA ASP A 41 -33.30 23.49 -13.29
C ASP A 41 -34.03 23.41 -11.92
N PRO A 42 -34.07 24.50 -11.12
CA PRO A 42 -34.66 24.46 -9.78
C PRO A 42 -36.16 24.15 -9.77
N GLU A 43 -36.86 24.39 -10.88
CA GLU A 43 -38.31 24.19 -10.98
C GLU A 43 -38.70 22.78 -11.45
N ARG A 44 -37.76 22.04 -12.05
CA ARG A 44 -38.02 20.70 -12.61
C ARG A 44 -37.22 19.58 -11.99
N GLY A 45 -36.13 19.88 -11.29
CA GLY A 45 -35.21 18.86 -10.77
C GLY A 45 -34.63 17.97 -11.88
N ASP A 46 -34.67 18.43 -13.12
CA ASP A 46 -34.34 17.66 -14.32
C ASP A 46 -32.90 17.92 -14.77
N TRP A 47 -32.21 16.85 -15.18
CA TRP A 47 -30.93 16.89 -15.87
C TRP A 47 -31.16 16.95 -17.40
N HIS A 48 -30.64 17.97 -18.08
CA HIS A 48 -30.65 18.03 -19.55
C HIS A 48 -29.30 17.57 -20.12
N PRO A 49 -29.23 16.46 -20.88
CA PRO A 49 -27.95 15.96 -21.35
C PRO A 49 -27.41 16.83 -22.49
N ARG A 50 -26.35 17.59 -22.18
CA ARG A 50 -25.46 18.29 -23.14
C ARG A 50 -24.88 17.39 -24.23
N SER A 51 -25.08 16.09 -24.23
CA SER A 51 -24.62 15.14 -25.27
C SER A 51 -24.74 15.66 -26.71
N ALA A 52 -25.82 16.35 -27.07
CA ALA A 52 -25.98 16.96 -28.40
C ALA A 52 -25.09 18.18 -28.63
N LEU A 53 -24.95 19.06 -27.62
CA LEU A 53 -24.05 20.21 -27.65
C LEU A 53 -22.59 19.76 -27.64
N THR A 54 -22.23 18.83 -26.76
CA THR A 54 -20.89 18.24 -26.69
C THR A 54 -20.53 17.49 -27.96
N ALA A 55 -21.44 16.69 -28.54
CA ALA A 55 -21.22 16.04 -29.83
C ALA A 55 -21.11 17.06 -30.98
N SER A 56 -21.90 18.14 -30.95
CA SER A 56 -21.80 19.24 -31.92
C SER A 56 -20.47 19.99 -31.80
N LEU A 57 -19.99 20.24 -30.58
CA LEU A 57 -18.69 20.84 -30.29
C LEU A 57 -17.55 19.95 -30.74
N LEU A 58 -17.58 18.65 -30.38
CA LEU A 58 -16.60 17.64 -30.81
C LEU A 58 -16.55 17.49 -32.34
N ARG A 59 -17.67 17.66 -33.04
CA ARG A 59 -17.69 17.67 -34.51
C ARG A 59 -16.90 18.85 -35.10
N LYS A 60 -16.85 19.99 -34.40
CA LYS A 60 -16.18 21.24 -34.81
C LYS A 60 -14.72 21.34 -34.38
N ILE A 61 -14.17 20.36 -33.65
CA ILE A 61 -12.79 20.40 -33.13
C ILE A 61 -11.77 20.22 -34.25
N GLU A 62 -10.87 21.19 -34.38
CA GLU A 62 -9.60 21.01 -35.07
C GLU A 62 -8.55 20.45 -34.09
N PRO A 63 -7.65 19.56 -34.54
CA PRO A 63 -6.70 18.88 -33.68
C PRO A 63 -5.65 19.86 -33.16
N THR A 64 -5.75 20.22 -31.89
CA THR A 64 -4.93 21.21 -31.20
C THR A 64 -4.82 20.81 -29.71
N GLU A 65 -4.09 21.58 -28.88
CA GLU A 65 -3.99 21.37 -27.42
C GLU A 65 -5.36 21.22 -26.71
N SER A 66 -6.45 21.71 -27.34
CA SER A 66 -7.82 21.53 -26.86
C SER A 66 -8.27 20.07 -26.70
N VAL A 67 -7.68 19.09 -27.42
CA VAL A 67 -8.08 17.67 -27.34
C VAL A 67 -7.83 17.08 -25.93
N HIS A 68 -6.79 17.56 -25.22
CA HIS A 68 -6.48 17.09 -23.85
C HIS A 68 -7.59 17.37 -22.86
N SER A 69 -8.10 18.60 -22.85
CA SER A 69 -9.14 19.01 -21.95
C SER A 69 -10.43 18.21 -22.18
N TRP A 70 -10.70 17.81 -23.43
CA TRP A 70 -11.82 16.93 -23.77
C TRP A 70 -11.60 15.48 -23.35
N VAL A 71 -10.40 14.92 -23.53
CA VAL A 71 -10.07 13.57 -23.03
C VAL A 71 -10.21 13.54 -21.50
N ARG A 72 -9.66 14.52 -20.79
CA ARG A 72 -9.80 14.66 -19.33
C ARG A 72 -11.24 14.84 -18.90
N TYR A 73 -12.02 15.64 -19.61
CA TYR A 73 -13.45 15.79 -19.36
C TYR A 73 -14.19 14.46 -19.48
N LEU A 74 -13.96 13.70 -20.56
CA LEU A 74 -14.59 12.38 -20.75
C LEU A 74 -14.17 11.38 -19.68
N ILE A 75 -12.90 11.35 -19.29
CA ILE A 75 -12.42 10.51 -18.18
C ILE A 75 -13.17 10.87 -16.88
N ARG A 76 -13.26 12.17 -16.54
CA ARG A 76 -13.97 12.64 -15.35
C ARG A 76 -15.47 12.34 -15.39
N MET A 77 -16.09 12.35 -16.58
CA MET A 77 -17.48 11.91 -16.75
C MET A 77 -17.63 10.41 -16.45
N PHE A 78 -16.75 9.56 -16.98
CA PHE A 78 -16.76 8.13 -16.68
C PHE A 78 -16.55 7.86 -15.20
N ASP A 79 -15.60 8.56 -14.56
CA ASP A 79 -15.35 8.50 -13.12
C ASP A 79 -16.61 8.83 -12.31
N HIS A 80 -17.22 9.98 -12.60
CA HIS A 80 -18.41 10.39 -11.88
C HIS A 80 -19.57 9.41 -12.03
N LEU A 81 -19.79 8.90 -13.25
CA LEU A 81 -20.82 7.89 -13.46
C LEU A 81 -20.50 6.63 -12.64
N GLU A 82 -19.24 6.19 -12.61
CA GLU A 82 -18.80 5.01 -11.85
C GLU A 82 -19.09 5.17 -10.36
N GLU A 83 -18.89 6.38 -9.82
CA GLU A 83 -19.14 6.72 -8.42
C GLU A 83 -20.63 6.88 -8.07
N LYS A 84 -21.37 7.68 -8.84
CA LYS A 84 -22.75 8.09 -8.50
C LYS A 84 -23.82 7.17 -9.04
N HIS A 85 -23.54 6.45 -10.12
CA HIS A 85 -24.52 5.60 -10.80
C HIS A 85 -23.98 4.18 -11.06
N PRO A 86 -23.37 3.50 -10.05
CA PRO A 86 -22.76 2.19 -10.26
C PRO A 86 -23.80 1.21 -10.82
N SER A 87 -25.04 1.22 -10.32
CA SER A 87 -26.14 0.36 -10.79
C SER A 87 -26.60 0.65 -12.21
N THR A 88 -26.47 1.89 -12.70
CA THR A 88 -27.00 2.20 -14.04
C THR A 88 -26.07 1.81 -15.17
N PHE A 89 -24.82 1.47 -14.87
CA PHE A 89 -23.94 0.74 -15.77
C PHE A 89 -24.31 -0.74 -15.97
N PHE A 90 -25.16 -1.32 -15.12
CA PHE A 90 -25.50 -2.75 -15.19
C PHE A 90 -26.80 -3.05 -15.94
N LYS A 91 -27.60 -2.03 -16.28
CA LYS A 91 -28.97 -2.20 -16.78
C LYS A 91 -29.10 -2.50 -18.27
N ALA A 92 -28.03 -2.47 -19.05
CA ALA A 92 -28.12 -2.63 -20.50
C ALA A 92 -28.33 -4.09 -20.98
N GLY A 93 -28.15 -5.10 -20.12
CA GLY A 93 -28.05 -6.50 -20.57
C GLY A 93 -29.19 -7.47 -20.20
N THR A 94 -30.11 -7.13 -19.28
CA THR A 94 -31.07 -8.11 -18.71
C THR A 94 -32.54 -7.76 -18.92
N GLN A 95 -32.88 -6.97 -19.94
CA GLN A 95 -34.29 -6.81 -20.31
C GLN A 95 -34.83 -8.14 -20.85
N SER A 96 -35.70 -8.80 -20.07
CA SER A 96 -36.54 -9.86 -20.60
C SER A 96 -37.39 -9.28 -21.72
N ILE A 97 -37.59 -10.07 -22.77
CA ILE A 97 -38.27 -9.70 -24.02
C ILE A 97 -39.73 -9.20 -23.79
N ASP A 98 -40.27 -9.33 -22.57
CA ASP A 98 -41.69 -9.17 -22.26
C ASP A 98 -42.06 -8.00 -21.33
N GLN A 99 -41.16 -7.04 -21.03
CA GLN A 99 -41.53 -5.85 -20.25
C GLN A 99 -41.52 -4.54 -21.07
N PRO A 100 -42.55 -3.68 -20.95
CA PRO A 100 -42.60 -2.40 -21.66
C PRO A 100 -41.48 -1.47 -21.18
N PHE A 101 -40.87 -0.77 -22.12
CA PHE A 101 -39.79 0.22 -21.95
C PHE A 101 -40.06 1.16 -20.76
N VAL A 102 -39.47 0.86 -19.60
CA VAL A 102 -39.16 1.88 -18.60
C VAL A 102 -37.75 2.35 -18.92
N SER A 103 -37.65 3.45 -19.67
CA SER A 103 -36.38 4.08 -20.02
C SER A 103 -35.59 4.39 -18.75
N ASN A 104 -34.56 3.60 -18.44
CA ASN A 104 -33.60 3.96 -17.41
C ASN A 104 -32.71 5.07 -18.00
N ARG A 105 -33.08 6.32 -17.75
CA ARG A 105 -32.43 7.52 -18.30
C ARG A 105 -30.90 7.54 -18.14
N SER A 106 -30.38 6.98 -17.04
CA SER A 106 -28.94 6.92 -16.80
C SER A 106 -28.22 5.86 -17.67
N SER A 107 -28.92 4.88 -18.26
CA SER A 107 -28.35 3.97 -19.27
C SER A 107 -28.21 4.67 -20.63
N ASP A 108 -29.17 5.54 -20.98
CA ASP A 108 -29.07 6.37 -22.18
C ASP A 108 -27.91 7.37 -22.09
N GLU A 109 -27.61 7.89 -20.90
CA GLU A 109 -26.47 8.79 -20.66
C GLU A 109 -25.14 8.06 -20.78
N ALA A 110 -25.00 6.88 -20.17
CA ALA A 110 -23.80 6.09 -20.28
C ALA A 110 -23.52 5.68 -21.75
N GLN A 111 -24.55 5.28 -22.50
CA GLN A 111 -24.44 5.00 -23.93
C GLN A 111 -24.04 6.24 -24.74
N LYS A 112 -24.58 7.43 -24.41
CA LYS A 112 -24.19 8.69 -25.06
C LYS A 112 -22.72 9.01 -24.82
N ILE A 113 -22.22 8.83 -23.59
CA ILE A 113 -20.82 9.07 -23.24
C ILE A 113 -19.90 8.06 -23.92
N SER A 114 -20.32 6.79 -23.98
CA SER A 114 -19.63 5.75 -24.74
C SER A 114 -19.50 6.11 -26.22
N ASN A 115 -20.61 6.46 -26.87
CA ASN A 115 -20.61 6.90 -28.28
C ASN A 115 -19.71 8.12 -28.50
N LEU A 116 -19.75 9.07 -27.56
CA LEU A 116 -18.93 10.28 -27.59
C LEU A 116 -17.43 9.94 -27.49
N SER A 117 -17.07 9.04 -26.58
CA SER A 117 -15.69 8.58 -26.40
C SER A 117 -15.19 7.80 -27.61
N SER A 118 -16.01 6.92 -28.21
CA SER A 118 -15.71 6.25 -29.47
C SER A 118 -15.41 7.25 -30.59
N MET A 119 -16.23 8.30 -30.74
CA MET A 119 -15.99 9.34 -31.74
C MET A 119 -14.68 10.10 -31.51
N VAL A 120 -14.35 10.42 -30.25
CA VAL A 120 -13.09 11.09 -29.89
C VAL A 120 -11.90 10.17 -30.18
N LEU A 121 -11.97 8.90 -29.77
CA LEU A 121 -10.92 7.92 -29.99
C LEU A 121 -10.69 7.66 -31.49
N GLU A 122 -11.74 7.48 -32.28
CA GLU A 122 -11.65 7.25 -33.73
C GLU A 122 -11.08 8.47 -34.47
N ARG A 123 -11.54 9.67 -34.12
CA ARG A 123 -11.14 10.91 -34.80
C ARG A 123 -9.70 11.32 -34.49
N PHE A 124 -9.25 11.14 -33.25
CA PHE A 124 -7.98 11.70 -32.79
C PHE A 124 -6.86 10.65 -32.60
N ARG A 125 -7.14 9.35 -32.81
CA ARG A 125 -6.15 8.26 -32.67
C ARG A 125 -4.85 8.48 -33.44
N SER A 126 -4.96 9.01 -34.65
CA SER A 126 -3.82 9.21 -35.57
C SER A 126 -3.03 10.49 -35.31
N GLN A 127 -3.58 11.41 -34.51
CA GLN A 127 -3.04 12.76 -34.28
C GLN A 127 -2.49 12.96 -32.87
N LEU A 128 -2.87 12.08 -31.96
CA LEU A 128 -2.35 12.07 -30.61
C LEU A 128 -0.96 11.39 -30.63
N ASN A 129 0.09 12.22 -30.67
CA ASN A 129 1.48 11.80 -30.61
C ASN A 129 1.79 10.98 -29.34
N SER A 130 2.95 10.30 -29.31
CA SER A 130 3.46 9.48 -28.20
C SER A 130 3.42 10.14 -26.81
N ASN A 131 3.43 11.48 -26.76
CA ASN A 131 3.44 12.27 -25.53
C ASN A 131 2.14 12.17 -24.70
N PHE A 132 1.08 11.56 -25.23
CA PHE A 132 -0.25 11.51 -24.59
C PHE A 132 -0.82 10.10 -24.48
N SER A 133 0.05 9.10 -24.59
CA SER A 133 -0.31 7.69 -24.57
C SER A 133 -1.06 7.29 -23.29
N GLU A 134 -0.76 7.90 -22.13
CA GLU A 134 -1.38 7.53 -20.85
C GLU A 134 -2.86 7.96 -20.73
N GLU A 135 -3.19 9.22 -21.03
CA GLU A 135 -4.56 9.73 -20.95
C GLU A 135 -5.48 9.01 -21.94
N ILE A 136 -4.96 8.67 -23.11
CA ILE A 136 -5.69 7.91 -24.13
C ILE A 136 -5.87 6.47 -23.70
N ALA A 137 -4.81 5.82 -23.20
CA ALA A 137 -4.92 4.47 -22.65
C ALA A 137 -5.98 4.42 -21.55
N LEU A 138 -6.07 5.45 -20.71
CA LEU A 138 -7.08 5.56 -19.67
C LEU A 138 -8.49 5.72 -20.25
N LEU A 139 -8.68 6.58 -21.26
CA LEU A 139 -9.99 6.73 -21.93
C LEU A 139 -10.41 5.45 -22.66
N GLU A 140 -9.49 4.80 -23.38
CA GLU A 140 -9.72 3.51 -24.04
C GLU A 140 -10.09 2.42 -23.01
N TRP A 141 -9.42 2.40 -21.86
CA TRP A 141 -9.73 1.48 -20.77
C TRP A 141 -11.13 1.73 -20.21
N ARG A 142 -11.54 2.99 -19.98
CA ARG A 142 -12.92 3.31 -19.56
C ARG A 142 -13.95 2.87 -20.56
N HIS A 143 -13.68 3.10 -21.83
CA HIS A 143 -14.58 2.69 -22.91
C HIS A 143 -14.68 1.16 -23.01
N ALA A 144 -13.56 0.44 -22.92
CA ALA A 144 -13.56 -1.03 -22.92
C ALA A 144 -14.21 -1.61 -21.67
N ALA A 145 -14.00 -1.01 -20.51
CA ALA A 145 -14.69 -1.38 -19.26
C ALA A 145 -16.20 -1.21 -19.39
N PHE A 146 -16.66 -0.11 -20.02
CA PHE A 146 -18.06 0.09 -20.34
C PHE A 146 -18.61 -1.00 -21.26
N ALA A 147 -17.93 -1.25 -22.39
CA ALA A 147 -18.35 -2.27 -23.36
C ALA A 147 -18.39 -3.69 -22.75
N SER A 148 -17.41 -4.02 -21.91
CA SER A 148 -17.32 -5.32 -21.23
C SER A 148 -18.44 -5.52 -20.19
N ARG A 149 -19.00 -4.44 -19.64
CA ARG A 149 -20.15 -4.50 -18.73
C ARG A 149 -21.48 -4.71 -19.48
N GLU A 150 -21.63 -4.18 -20.69
CA GLU A 150 -22.86 -4.34 -21.49
C GLU A 150 -23.00 -5.71 -22.17
N ARG A 151 -21.87 -6.34 -22.54
CA ARG A 151 -21.88 -7.62 -23.29
C ARG A 151 -21.48 -8.80 -22.43
N TRP A 152 -22.46 -9.43 -21.78
CA TRP A 152 -22.33 -10.81 -21.26
C TRP A 152 -22.36 -11.87 -22.39
N ILE A 153 -21.68 -11.61 -23.50
CA ILE A 153 -21.67 -12.55 -24.64
C ILE A 153 -20.48 -13.49 -24.47
N ARG A 154 -20.80 -14.78 -24.30
CA ARG A 154 -19.87 -15.92 -24.16
C ARG A 154 -19.07 -16.22 -25.44
N LEU A 155 -18.54 -15.22 -26.13
CA LEU A 155 -17.61 -15.42 -27.23
C LEU A 155 -16.20 -15.53 -26.66
N LYS A 156 -15.76 -16.76 -26.40
CA LYS A 156 -14.38 -17.04 -26.01
C LYS A 156 -13.46 -16.76 -27.19
N VAL A 157 -12.62 -15.73 -27.08
CA VAL A 157 -11.51 -15.50 -28.02
C VAL A 157 -10.31 -16.32 -27.55
N PRO A 158 -9.61 -17.05 -28.44
CA PRO A 158 -8.37 -17.74 -28.07
C PRO A 158 -7.30 -16.73 -27.62
N LEU A 159 -6.79 -16.88 -26.39
CA LEU A 159 -5.80 -15.98 -25.77
C LEU A 159 -4.37 -16.54 -25.78
N LEU A 160 -4.01 -17.36 -26.77
CA LEU A 160 -2.69 -18.04 -26.81
C LEU A 160 -1.51 -17.06 -26.68
N GLU A 161 -1.55 -15.94 -27.39
CA GLU A 161 -0.52 -14.91 -27.33
C GLU A 161 -0.46 -14.21 -25.97
N LEU A 162 -1.63 -13.85 -25.41
CA LEU A 162 -1.70 -13.18 -24.12
C LEU A 162 -1.26 -14.09 -22.97
N ASN A 163 -1.58 -15.39 -23.03
CA ASN A 163 -1.10 -16.37 -22.06
C ASN A 163 0.43 -16.45 -22.07
N SER A 164 1.05 -16.49 -23.26
CA SER A 164 2.51 -16.46 -23.38
C SER A 164 3.09 -15.17 -22.81
N GLN A 165 2.46 -14.01 -23.05
CA GLN A 165 2.89 -12.73 -22.49
C GLN A 165 2.75 -12.69 -20.96
N ILE A 166 1.70 -13.27 -20.39
CA ILE A 166 1.54 -13.39 -18.93
C ILE A 166 2.66 -14.27 -18.35
N ASP A 167 2.92 -15.42 -18.96
CA ASP A 167 3.93 -16.36 -18.48
C ASP A 167 5.35 -15.79 -18.61
N GLU A 168 5.64 -15.07 -19.69
CA GLU A 168 6.88 -14.30 -19.87
C GLU A 168 7.00 -13.18 -18.83
N TRP A 169 5.93 -12.40 -18.62
CA TRP A 169 5.92 -11.32 -17.65
C TRP A 169 6.19 -11.84 -16.23
N VAL A 170 5.54 -12.94 -15.84
CA VAL A 170 5.72 -13.65 -14.57
C VAL A 170 7.17 -14.10 -14.37
N THR A 171 7.82 -14.54 -15.44
CA THR A 171 9.23 -14.98 -15.41
C THR A 171 10.18 -13.80 -15.24
N ASN A 172 9.85 -12.66 -15.86
CA ASN A 172 10.70 -11.47 -15.89
C ASN A 172 10.50 -10.52 -14.70
N HIS A 173 9.41 -10.67 -13.92
CA HIS A 173 9.10 -9.79 -12.81
C HIS A 173 9.15 -10.54 -11.47
N PRO A 174 9.84 -10.00 -10.45
CA PRO A 174 9.82 -10.58 -9.12
C PRO A 174 8.39 -10.49 -8.54
N LEU A 175 7.84 -11.65 -8.21
CA LEU A 175 6.48 -11.80 -7.68
C LEU A 175 6.49 -11.72 -6.15
N LYS A 176 5.48 -11.05 -5.60
CA LYS A 176 5.41 -10.72 -4.16
C LYS A 176 4.49 -11.63 -3.36
N CYS A 177 3.61 -12.31 -4.08
CA CYS A 177 2.66 -13.30 -3.61
C CYS A 177 2.79 -14.50 -4.55
N ASP A 178 2.27 -15.65 -4.13
CA ASP A 178 2.11 -16.80 -5.02
C ASP A 178 0.95 -16.49 -5.99
N PRO A 179 1.24 -16.17 -7.27
CA PRO A 179 0.20 -15.75 -8.19
C PRO A 179 -0.51 -16.94 -8.84
N SER A 180 -0.13 -18.20 -8.55
CA SER A 180 -0.58 -19.37 -9.30
C SER A 180 -2.11 -19.47 -9.39
N LYS A 181 -2.81 -19.22 -8.28
CA LYS A 181 -4.27 -19.15 -8.23
C LYS A 181 -4.82 -17.99 -9.05
N HIS A 182 -4.18 -16.82 -8.98
CA HIS A 182 -4.58 -15.62 -9.71
C HIS A 182 -4.35 -15.75 -11.21
N ILE A 183 -3.22 -16.29 -11.64
CA ILE A 183 -2.93 -16.56 -13.06
C ILE A 183 -3.95 -17.53 -13.63
N SER A 184 -4.25 -18.62 -12.91
CA SER A 184 -5.27 -19.59 -13.33
C SER A 184 -6.63 -18.91 -13.49
N PHE A 185 -7.03 -18.10 -12.49
CA PHE A 185 -8.27 -17.33 -12.53
C PHE A 185 -8.29 -16.31 -13.69
N ILE A 186 -7.21 -15.56 -13.91
CA ILE A 186 -7.07 -14.59 -15.01
C ILE A 186 -7.25 -15.29 -16.36
N LYS A 187 -6.61 -16.45 -16.56
CA LYS A 187 -6.71 -17.23 -17.80
C LYS A 187 -8.13 -17.76 -18.04
N GLU A 188 -8.91 -17.98 -16.99
CA GLU A 188 -10.32 -18.39 -17.07
C GLU A 188 -11.29 -17.22 -17.29
N GLU A 189 -11.04 -16.09 -16.63
CA GLU A 189 -11.92 -14.91 -16.61
C GLU A 189 -11.74 -14.02 -17.84
N LEU A 190 -10.50 -13.75 -18.27
CA LEU A 190 -10.22 -12.85 -19.40
C LEU A 190 -10.98 -13.20 -20.69
N PRO A 191 -11.12 -14.47 -21.11
CA PRO A 191 -11.89 -14.82 -22.31
C PRO A 191 -13.35 -14.36 -22.29
N SER A 192 -13.91 -13.98 -21.14
CA SER A 192 -15.25 -13.41 -21.02
C SER A 192 -15.31 -11.89 -21.27
N HIS A 193 -14.15 -11.22 -21.42
CA HIS A 193 -14.00 -9.78 -21.68
C HIS A 193 -13.19 -9.53 -22.97
N PRO A 194 -13.72 -9.87 -24.16
CA PRO A 194 -12.94 -9.88 -25.41
C PRO A 194 -12.49 -8.48 -25.85
N GLU A 195 -13.30 -7.43 -25.64
CA GLU A 195 -12.91 -6.05 -25.92
C GLU A 195 -11.73 -5.60 -25.05
N PHE A 196 -11.75 -5.93 -23.76
CA PHE A 196 -10.64 -5.64 -22.86
C PHE A 196 -9.37 -6.42 -23.24
N CYS A 197 -9.50 -7.70 -23.62
CA CYS A 197 -8.38 -8.52 -24.08
C CYS A 197 -7.68 -7.89 -25.29
N GLN A 198 -8.44 -7.46 -26.30
CA GLN A 198 -7.89 -6.76 -27.47
C GLN A 198 -7.19 -5.46 -27.07
N LEU A 199 -7.74 -4.74 -26.09
CA LEU A 199 -7.15 -3.52 -25.61
C LEU A 199 -5.79 -3.76 -24.94
N ILE A 200 -5.67 -4.71 -24.00
CA ILE A 200 -4.37 -5.00 -23.36
C ILE A 200 -3.37 -5.68 -24.30
N GLN A 201 -3.82 -6.34 -25.36
CA GLN A 201 -2.91 -6.83 -26.41
C GLN A 201 -2.29 -5.67 -27.20
N SER A 202 -3.11 -4.67 -27.56
CA SER A 202 -2.68 -3.51 -28.35
C SER A 202 -2.03 -2.39 -27.52
N ASN A 203 -2.26 -2.34 -26.20
CA ASN A 203 -1.78 -1.29 -25.31
C ASN A 203 -0.84 -1.86 -24.24
N ALA A 204 0.48 -1.69 -24.45
CA ALA A 204 1.51 -2.23 -23.55
C ALA A 204 1.46 -1.61 -22.15
N LEU A 205 1.14 -0.32 -22.02
CA LEU A 205 1.05 0.36 -20.73
C LEU A 205 -0.12 -0.18 -19.91
N LEU A 206 -1.30 -0.32 -20.52
CA LEU A 206 -2.46 -0.86 -19.83
C LEU A 206 -2.24 -2.33 -19.44
N ARG A 207 -1.58 -3.10 -20.31
CA ARG A 207 -1.17 -4.47 -20.00
C ARG A 207 -0.27 -4.52 -18.76
N GLU A 208 0.72 -3.63 -18.67
CA GLU A 208 1.59 -3.53 -17.49
C GLU A 208 0.80 -3.21 -16.22
N HIS A 209 -0.14 -2.26 -16.27
CA HIS A 209 -1.00 -1.94 -15.14
C HIS A 209 -1.89 -3.12 -14.73
N PHE A 210 -2.46 -3.83 -15.70
CA PHE A 210 -3.30 -5.00 -15.45
C PHE A 210 -2.50 -6.14 -14.80
N LEU A 211 -1.32 -6.46 -15.33
CA LEU A 211 -0.45 -7.51 -14.79
C LEU A 211 0.10 -7.12 -13.42
N SER A 212 0.45 -5.85 -13.22
CA SER A 212 0.78 -5.35 -11.90
C SER A 212 -0.39 -5.54 -10.92
N TRP A 213 -1.60 -5.10 -11.25
CA TRP A 213 -2.77 -5.28 -10.38
C TRP A 213 -3.07 -6.76 -10.08
N SER A 214 -3.26 -7.57 -11.11
CA SER A 214 -3.80 -8.92 -10.96
C SER A 214 -2.75 -9.98 -10.61
N VAL A 215 -1.51 -9.81 -11.08
CA VAL A 215 -0.43 -10.79 -10.88
C VAL A 215 0.52 -10.35 -9.77
N LYS A 216 1.09 -9.14 -9.86
CA LYS A 216 2.08 -8.65 -8.88
C LYS A 216 1.47 -8.41 -7.50
N TYR A 217 0.29 -7.80 -7.48
CA TYR A 217 -0.42 -7.40 -6.27
C TYR A 217 -1.52 -8.39 -5.87
N CYS A 218 -1.73 -9.46 -6.66
CA CYS A 218 -2.74 -10.50 -6.39
C CYS A 218 -4.13 -9.91 -6.09
N GLN A 219 -4.56 -8.91 -6.87
CA GLN A 219 -5.89 -8.30 -6.75
C GLN A 219 -6.86 -8.89 -7.79
N ASP A 220 -8.15 -8.81 -7.48
CA ASP A 220 -9.19 -9.33 -8.36
C ASP A 220 -9.19 -8.61 -9.72
N SER A 221 -8.99 -9.37 -10.80
CA SER A 221 -8.93 -8.84 -12.17
C SER A 221 -10.27 -8.24 -12.61
N ARG A 222 -11.40 -8.71 -12.08
CA ARG A 222 -12.72 -8.16 -12.39
C ARG A 222 -12.83 -6.71 -11.95
N ILE A 223 -12.18 -6.35 -10.83
CA ILE A 223 -12.20 -4.98 -10.33
C ILE A 223 -11.42 -4.06 -11.28
N PHE A 224 -10.27 -4.49 -11.78
CA PHE A 224 -9.49 -3.75 -12.77
C PHE A 224 -10.25 -3.55 -14.07
N ILE A 225 -10.81 -4.63 -14.61
CA ILE A 225 -11.53 -4.61 -15.89
C ILE A 225 -12.76 -3.71 -15.77
N ARG A 226 -13.50 -3.83 -14.67
CA ARG A 226 -14.80 -3.18 -14.55
C ARG A 226 -14.69 -1.80 -13.97
N TYR A 227 -13.85 -1.49 -12.98
CA TYR A 227 -13.82 -0.18 -12.28
C TYR A 227 -12.46 0.50 -12.44
N PRO A 228 -12.17 1.05 -13.63
CA PRO A 228 -10.87 1.65 -13.88
C PRO A 228 -10.61 2.88 -13.02
N GLY A 229 -11.64 3.57 -12.55
CA GLY A 229 -11.51 4.78 -11.74
C GLY A 229 -11.05 4.48 -10.35
N LEU A 230 -11.73 3.54 -9.71
CA LEU A 230 -11.28 2.99 -8.45
C LEU A 230 -9.85 2.41 -8.55
N THR A 231 -9.56 1.68 -9.62
CA THR A 231 -8.23 1.07 -9.80
C THR A 231 -7.15 2.13 -9.99
N THR A 232 -7.39 3.11 -10.86
CA THR A 232 -6.49 4.26 -11.07
C THR A 232 -6.30 5.01 -9.76
N ARG A 233 -7.35 5.16 -8.95
CA ARG A 233 -7.26 5.74 -7.61
C ARG A 233 -6.30 4.95 -6.73
N PHE A 234 -6.45 3.64 -6.59
CA PHE A 234 -5.52 2.86 -5.76
C PHE A 234 -4.07 2.90 -6.29
N LEU A 235 -3.88 2.85 -7.60
CA LEU A 235 -2.55 2.94 -8.21
C LEU A 235 -1.92 4.34 -8.03
N ASN A 236 -2.73 5.41 -8.08
CA ASN A 236 -2.28 6.80 -7.98
C ASN A 236 -2.17 7.30 -6.53
N HIS A 237 -3.03 6.83 -5.62
CA HIS A 237 -3.15 7.35 -4.25
C HIS A 237 -2.17 6.74 -3.26
N SER A 238 -1.21 5.92 -3.71
CA SER A 238 0.12 5.68 -3.14
C SER A 238 0.51 4.20 -3.10
N LYS A 239 1.81 3.97 -2.95
CA LYS A 239 2.37 2.65 -2.62
C LYS A 239 1.75 2.04 -1.36
N GLU A 240 1.23 2.86 -0.45
CA GLU A 240 0.69 2.44 0.85
C GLU A 240 -0.59 1.61 0.72
N TRP A 241 -1.47 2.01 -0.21
CA TRP A 241 -2.69 1.24 -0.51
C TRP A 241 -2.36 -0.10 -1.15
N MET A 242 -1.51 -0.08 -2.19
CA MET A 242 -1.17 -1.32 -2.90
C MET A 242 -0.39 -2.28 -2.00
N GLY A 243 0.49 -1.79 -1.14
CA GLY A 243 1.20 -2.60 -0.15
C GLY A 243 0.25 -3.36 0.76
N ARG A 244 -0.69 -2.63 1.38
CA ARG A 244 -1.77 -3.18 2.22
C ARG A 244 -2.60 -4.20 1.46
N LEU A 245 -3.14 -3.83 0.29
CA LEU A 245 -4.00 -4.73 -0.49
C LEU A 245 -3.26 -6.01 -0.87
N THR A 246 -1.97 -5.93 -1.18
CA THR A 246 -1.15 -7.10 -1.55
C THR A 246 -0.95 -8.06 -0.39
N VAL A 247 -0.74 -7.56 0.83
CA VAL A 247 -0.54 -8.41 2.02
C VAL A 247 -1.73 -9.35 2.26
N PHE A 248 -2.94 -8.86 2.01
CA PHE A 248 -4.17 -9.62 2.19
C PHE A 248 -4.74 -10.20 0.88
N GLY A 249 -4.22 -9.78 -0.28
CA GLY A 249 -4.68 -10.20 -1.60
C GLY A 249 -6.16 -9.88 -1.86
N SER A 250 -6.81 -10.71 -2.67
CA SER A 250 -8.22 -10.56 -3.07
C SER A 250 -9.23 -10.65 -1.91
N SER A 251 -8.82 -11.05 -0.71
CA SER A 251 -9.74 -11.07 0.44
C SER A 251 -9.98 -9.68 1.02
N ALA A 252 -9.05 -8.73 0.83
CA ALA A 252 -9.23 -7.35 1.30
C ALA A 252 -10.22 -6.58 0.44
N LEU A 253 -10.01 -6.56 -0.88
CA LEU A 253 -10.85 -5.88 -1.86
C LEU A 253 -11.58 -6.92 -2.71
N GLN A 254 -12.87 -7.09 -2.43
CA GLN A 254 -13.70 -8.14 -3.02
C GLN A 254 -14.70 -7.56 -4.01
N ALA A 255 -14.92 -8.25 -5.12
CA ALA A 255 -16.03 -7.95 -6.01
C ALA A 255 -17.29 -8.68 -5.52
N ASN A 256 -18.18 -7.95 -4.85
CA ASN A 256 -19.39 -8.50 -4.25
C ASN A 256 -20.59 -8.38 -5.19
N CYS A 257 -21.35 -9.46 -5.31
CA CYS A 257 -22.53 -9.54 -6.15
C CYS A 257 -23.79 -9.40 -5.29
N ASN A 258 -24.55 -8.33 -5.48
CA ASN A 258 -25.89 -8.23 -4.90
C ASN A 258 -26.93 -8.75 -5.87
N TYR A 259 -27.78 -9.64 -5.37
CA TYR A 259 -28.96 -10.09 -6.07
C TYR A 259 -30.19 -9.33 -5.59
N THR A 260 -30.88 -8.63 -6.50
CA THR A 260 -32.25 -8.19 -6.21
C THR A 260 -33.25 -9.19 -6.79
N THR A 261 -34.16 -9.63 -5.94
CA THR A 261 -35.30 -10.46 -6.34
C THR A 261 -36.42 -9.52 -6.76
N SER A 262 -36.88 -9.63 -8.01
CA SER A 262 -38.06 -8.91 -8.45
C SER A 262 -39.29 -9.29 -7.63
N SER A 263 -40.31 -8.44 -7.64
CA SER A 263 -41.62 -8.70 -7.05
C SER A 263 -42.31 -9.97 -7.58
N ALA A 264 -41.86 -10.50 -8.73
CA ALA A 264 -42.32 -11.77 -9.31
C ALA A 264 -41.50 -13.00 -8.85
N GLY A 265 -40.56 -12.84 -7.91
CA GLY A 265 -39.71 -13.94 -7.43
C GLY A 265 -38.57 -14.33 -8.39
N VAL A 266 -38.42 -13.63 -9.51
CA VAL A 266 -37.31 -13.83 -10.45
C VAL A 266 -36.11 -13.04 -9.96
N MET A 267 -34.97 -13.70 -9.77
CA MET A 267 -33.69 -13.03 -9.54
C MET A 267 -33.31 -12.28 -10.81
N THR A 268 -33.30 -10.94 -10.76
CA THR A 268 -33.22 -10.12 -11.97
C THR A 268 -32.02 -9.19 -12.02
N GLU A 269 -31.37 -8.89 -10.91
CA GLU A 269 -30.29 -7.89 -10.89
C GLU A 269 -29.07 -8.45 -10.17
N LEU A 270 -27.96 -8.59 -10.89
CA LEU A 270 -26.64 -8.79 -10.33
C LEU A 270 -25.93 -7.44 -10.39
N THR A 271 -25.97 -6.68 -9.30
CA THR A 271 -25.12 -5.49 -9.20
C THR A 271 -23.84 -5.92 -8.52
N GLU A 272 -22.78 -6.12 -9.30
CA GLU A 272 -21.46 -6.34 -8.76
C GLU A 272 -20.87 -4.98 -8.35
N TYR A 273 -20.25 -4.88 -7.19
CA TYR A 273 -19.50 -3.70 -6.78
C TYR A 273 -18.33 -4.09 -5.87
N PRO A 274 -17.21 -3.34 -5.95
CA PRO A 274 -16.06 -3.58 -5.11
C PRO A 274 -16.38 -3.17 -3.67
N THR A 275 -15.97 -3.98 -2.72
CA THR A 275 -16.12 -3.70 -1.29
C THR A 275 -14.82 -3.92 -0.53
N LEU A 276 -14.60 -3.07 0.47
CA LEU A 276 -13.64 -3.30 1.54
C LEU A 276 -14.40 -3.63 2.82
N LEU A 277 -13.82 -4.49 3.66
CA LEU A 277 -14.30 -4.66 5.02
C LEU A 277 -13.86 -3.44 5.85
N ILE A 278 -14.81 -2.81 6.55
CA ILE A 278 -14.56 -1.70 7.46
C ILE A 278 -15.34 -1.99 8.74
N ASP A 279 -14.65 -2.12 9.87
CA ASP A 279 -15.25 -2.59 11.12
C ASP A 279 -16.03 -3.92 10.95
N GLY A 280 -15.50 -4.82 10.11
CA GLY A 280 -16.10 -6.11 9.78
C GLY A 280 -17.29 -6.07 8.82
N GLU A 281 -17.77 -4.89 8.41
CA GLU A 281 -18.87 -4.74 7.45
C GLU A 281 -18.34 -4.51 6.02
N ALA A 282 -18.94 -5.16 5.02
CA ALA A 282 -18.60 -4.95 3.62
C ALA A 282 -19.17 -3.60 3.12
N VAL A 283 -18.29 -2.64 2.87
CA VAL A 283 -18.64 -1.30 2.42
C VAL A 283 -18.32 -1.14 0.94
N ASN A 284 -19.29 -0.68 0.15
CA ASN A 284 -19.08 -0.32 -1.26
C ASN A 284 -18.12 0.88 -1.35
N VAL A 285 -16.98 0.70 -2.02
CA VAL A 285 -15.91 1.71 -2.09
C VAL A 285 -16.03 2.68 -3.26
N LEU A 286 -17.11 2.60 -4.06
CA LEU A 286 -17.35 3.52 -5.17
C LEU A 286 -17.90 4.88 -4.70
N ASP A 287 -18.61 4.93 -3.57
CA ASP A 287 -19.19 6.17 -3.04
C ASP A 287 -18.32 6.75 -1.93
N LEU A 288 -17.32 7.55 -2.29
CA LEU A 288 -16.40 8.16 -1.32
C LEU A 288 -17.09 9.06 -0.28
N SER A 289 -18.19 9.70 -0.67
CA SER A 289 -18.99 10.55 0.20
C SER A 289 -19.83 9.78 1.20
N ARG A 290 -19.91 8.44 1.05
CA ARG A 290 -20.67 7.59 1.95
C ARG A 290 -20.14 7.74 3.38
N THR A 291 -21.05 8.10 4.26
CA THR A 291 -20.81 8.05 5.70
C THR A 291 -20.78 6.60 6.16
N ILE A 292 -19.71 6.24 6.87
CA ILE A 292 -19.52 4.94 7.50
C ILE A 292 -19.68 5.13 8.99
N GLN A 293 -20.52 4.28 9.59
CA GLN A 293 -20.67 4.21 11.04
C GLN A 293 -19.97 2.95 11.54
N CYS A 294 -18.82 3.14 12.19
CA CYS A 294 -18.07 2.05 12.80
C CYS A 294 -18.64 1.78 14.19
N LYS A 295 -19.60 0.85 14.26
CA LYS A 295 -20.43 0.60 15.44
C LYS A 295 -19.60 0.22 16.67
N ASN A 296 -18.53 -0.55 16.48
CA ASN A 296 -17.70 -1.02 17.59
C ASN A 296 -16.90 0.12 18.24
N PHE A 297 -16.63 1.19 17.49
CA PHE A 297 -15.80 2.33 17.92
C PHE A 297 -16.60 3.63 18.08
N LYS A 298 -17.89 3.60 17.74
CA LYS A 298 -18.80 4.75 17.70
C LYS A 298 -18.32 5.91 16.81
N ILE A 299 -17.43 5.64 15.85
CA ILE A 299 -16.91 6.64 14.92
C ILE A 299 -17.84 6.78 13.72
N ILE A 300 -18.03 8.03 13.29
CA ILE A 300 -18.69 8.39 12.03
C ILE A 300 -17.64 9.11 11.18
N THR A 301 -17.36 8.57 9.99
CA THR A 301 -16.35 9.09 9.06
C THR A 301 -16.82 8.89 7.62
N THR A 302 -16.08 9.39 6.63
CA THR A 302 -16.31 9.10 5.22
C THR A 302 -15.27 8.13 4.67
N LEU A 303 -15.59 7.46 3.56
CA LEU A 303 -14.59 6.67 2.82
C LEU A 303 -13.41 7.53 2.36
N GLU A 304 -13.68 8.77 1.96
CA GLU A 304 -12.65 9.74 1.56
C GLU A 304 -11.63 10.01 2.68
N GLU A 305 -12.08 10.22 3.91
CA GLU A 305 -11.20 10.43 5.07
C GLU A 305 -10.31 9.21 5.35
N ILE A 306 -10.88 8.00 5.29
CA ILE A 306 -10.11 6.76 5.45
C ILE A 306 -9.07 6.63 4.33
N PHE A 307 -9.46 6.89 3.08
CA PHE A 307 -8.58 6.82 1.91
C PHE A 307 -7.42 7.79 2.01
N ASN A 308 -7.69 9.03 2.41
CA ASN A 308 -6.68 10.05 2.64
C ASN A 308 -5.77 9.71 3.83
N THR A 309 -6.28 9.09 4.89
CA THR A 309 -5.46 8.66 6.03
C THR A 309 -4.42 7.62 5.61
N ILE A 310 -4.83 6.58 4.88
CA ILE A 310 -3.91 5.55 4.39
C ILE A 310 -2.94 6.11 3.35
N ALA A 311 -3.42 6.97 2.43
CA ALA A 311 -2.59 7.58 1.39
C ALA A 311 -1.44 8.43 1.97
N ASN A 312 -1.65 9.05 3.14
CA ASN A 312 -0.70 9.96 3.78
C ASN A 312 0.26 9.28 4.79
N LYS A 313 0.32 7.94 4.83
CA LYS A 313 1.15 7.22 5.79
C LYS A 313 2.66 7.43 5.68
N GLU A 314 3.12 7.96 4.55
CA GLU A 314 4.50 8.41 4.40
C GLU A 314 4.85 9.68 5.24
N ARG A 315 3.83 10.38 5.77
CA ARG A 315 3.98 11.64 6.53
C ARG A 315 3.43 11.53 7.94
N ASP A 316 2.31 10.84 8.12
CA ASP A 316 1.65 10.71 9.42
C ASP A 316 1.28 9.25 9.67
N VAL A 317 1.35 8.83 10.93
CA VAL A 317 0.91 7.49 11.34
C VAL A 317 -0.55 7.28 10.98
N GLY A 318 -1.39 8.30 11.20
CA GLY A 318 -2.82 8.24 10.94
C GLY A 318 -3.58 7.36 11.92
N SER A 319 -4.92 7.42 11.84
CA SER A 319 -5.84 6.77 12.78
C SER A 319 -6.50 5.50 12.22
N TRP A 320 -6.09 5.05 11.04
CA TRP A 320 -6.69 3.91 10.33
C TRP A 320 -5.61 2.94 9.89
N GLU A 321 -5.91 1.65 10.02
CA GLU A 321 -5.06 0.57 9.51
C GLU A 321 -5.83 -0.57 8.89
N MET A 322 -5.17 -1.26 7.95
CA MET A 322 -5.71 -2.46 7.32
C MET A 322 -5.17 -3.72 7.99
N LEU A 323 -6.10 -4.55 8.45
CA LEU A 323 -5.88 -5.80 9.15
C LEU A 323 -6.63 -6.92 8.41
N GLN A 324 -6.44 -8.18 8.81
CA GLN A 324 -7.09 -9.32 8.12
C GLN A 324 -8.62 -9.18 8.03
N ASN A 325 -9.24 -8.57 9.04
CA ASN A 325 -10.68 -8.36 9.10
C ASN A 325 -11.15 -7.02 8.51
N GLY A 326 -10.28 -6.33 7.76
CA GLY A 326 -10.58 -5.05 7.13
C GLY A 326 -9.91 -3.85 7.79
N LEU A 327 -10.44 -2.67 7.48
CA LEU A 327 -9.98 -1.40 8.01
C LEU A 327 -10.54 -1.16 9.42
N LEU A 328 -9.66 -0.88 10.36
CA LEU A 328 -10.01 -0.57 11.75
C LEU A 328 -9.34 0.75 12.19
N PRO A 329 -9.98 1.50 13.10
CA PRO A 329 -9.45 2.75 13.61
C PRO A 329 -8.42 2.46 14.72
N VAL A 330 -7.16 2.26 14.34
CA VAL A 330 -6.06 1.86 15.25
C VAL A 330 -4.95 2.90 15.23
N GLU A 331 -4.52 3.32 16.41
CA GLU A 331 -3.34 4.17 16.61
C GLU A 331 -2.15 3.30 17.01
N VAL A 332 -1.32 2.99 16.01
CA VAL A 332 -0.28 1.95 16.07
C VAL A 332 0.87 2.28 17.00
N LEU A 333 1.19 3.57 17.21
CA LEU A 333 2.27 3.97 18.13
C LEU A 333 1.83 4.04 19.59
N LYS A 334 0.53 4.13 19.85
CA LYS A 334 -0.03 4.22 21.22
C LYS A 334 -0.69 2.94 21.70
N TRP A 335 -0.78 1.93 20.82
CA TRP A 335 -1.45 0.66 21.08
C TRP A 335 -2.88 0.89 21.58
N ALA A 336 -3.67 1.56 20.74
CA ALA A 336 -5.03 1.97 21.07
C ALA A 336 -5.97 1.83 19.89
N PHE A 337 -7.24 1.55 20.19
CA PHE A 337 -8.34 1.86 19.26
C PHE A 337 -8.69 3.33 19.38
N MET A 338 -8.95 3.97 18.24
CA MET A 338 -9.56 5.29 18.21
C MET A 338 -11.07 5.11 18.33
N THR A 339 -11.70 5.91 19.20
CA THR A 339 -13.15 5.92 19.42
C THR A 339 -13.69 7.35 19.38
N SER A 340 -15.01 7.52 19.34
CA SER A 340 -15.62 8.86 19.46
C SER A 340 -15.31 9.57 20.78
N GLU A 341 -14.95 8.82 21.82
CA GLU A 341 -14.63 9.33 23.16
C GLU A 341 -13.12 9.59 23.34
N GLY A 342 -12.30 9.27 22.32
CA GLY A 342 -10.85 9.40 22.33
C GLY A 342 -10.14 8.05 22.18
N GLU A 343 -8.90 7.98 22.66
CA GLU A 343 -8.06 6.78 22.60
C GLU A 343 -8.48 5.76 23.66
N GLN A 344 -8.83 4.55 23.23
CA GLN A 344 -9.00 3.38 24.10
C GLN A 344 -7.74 2.50 24.00
N ARG A 345 -6.81 2.68 24.94
CA ARG A 345 -5.55 1.92 24.99
C ARG A 345 -5.79 0.45 25.31
N PHE A 346 -4.98 -0.42 24.71
CA PHE A 346 -4.97 -1.84 25.02
C PHE A 346 -4.49 -2.05 26.47
N ASP A 347 -5.19 -2.91 27.20
CA ASP A 347 -4.78 -3.27 28.57
C ASP A 347 -3.59 -4.22 28.51
N ILE A 348 -2.41 -3.69 28.81
CA ILE A 348 -1.16 -4.44 28.84
C ILE A 348 -0.80 -5.00 30.22
N SER A 349 -1.69 -4.92 31.21
CA SER A 349 -1.39 -5.38 32.58
C SER A 349 -1.61 -6.89 32.78
N GLY A 350 -2.43 -7.52 31.93
CA GLY A 350 -2.76 -8.94 32.01
C GLY A 350 -1.65 -9.89 31.50
N ALA A 351 -1.74 -11.18 31.89
CA ALA A 351 -0.76 -12.21 31.52
C ALA A 351 -0.71 -12.48 30.00
N ASP A 352 -1.86 -12.41 29.32
CA ASP A 352 -2.00 -12.61 27.88
C ASP A 352 -2.38 -11.32 27.16
N TRP A 353 -1.75 -10.20 27.55
CA TRP A 353 -2.08 -8.86 27.07
C TRP A 353 -2.07 -8.72 25.54
N TRP A 354 -1.28 -9.52 24.84
CA TRP A 354 -1.22 -9.51 23.38
C TRP A 354 -2.54 -9.93 22.72
N ASN A 355 -3.43 -10.62 23.44
CA ASN A 355 -4.76 -10.95 22.93
C ASN A 355 -5.69 -9.73 22.79
N GLN A 356 -5.30 -8.57 23.33
CA GLN A 356 -6.02 -7.30 23.14
C GLN A 356 -5.79 -6.71 21.75
N PHE A 357 -4.72 -7.12 21.06
CA PHE A 357 -4.38 -6.60 19.75
C PHE A 357 -5.31 -7.17 18.69
N PRO A 358 -5.76 -6.36 17.73
CA PRO A 358 -6.49 -6.90 16.61
C PRO A 358 -5.56 -7.80 15.77
N THR A 359 -6.11 -8.88 15.22
CA THR A 359 -5.32 -9.82 14.42
C THR A 359 -4.82 -9.15 13.14
N PHE A 360 -3.49 -9.05 12.99
CA PHE A 360 -2.89 -8.62 11.73
C PHE A 360 -3.07 -9.69 10.65
N LEU A 361 -2.57 -10.90 10.88
CA LEU A 361 -2.71 -12.04 9.97
C LEU A 361 -2.86 -13.35 10.76
N THR A 362 -3.70 -14.23 10.25
CA THR A 362 -3.78 -15.64 10.66
C THR A 362 -3.22 -16.52 9.55
N LEU A 363 -2.22 -17.33 9.87
CA LEU A 363 -1.55 -18.23 8.93
C LEU A 363 -1.61 -19.68 9.41
N SER A 364 -1.88 -20.62 8.52
CA SER A 364 -1.61 -22.04 8.81
C SER A 364 -0.11 -22.29 9.02
N ALA A 365 0.25 -23.42 9.62
CA ALA A 365 1.65 -23.84 9.74
C ALA A 365 2.38 -23.83 8.38
N ALA A 366 1.73 -24.32 7.33
CA ALA A 366 2.31 -24.37 5.98
C ALA A 366 2.57 -22.95 5.42
N GLU A 367 1.62 -22.03 5.60
CA GLU A 367 1.77 -20.64 5.15
C GLU A 367 2.84 -19.90 5.95
N ALA A 368 2.91 -20.10 7.27
CA ALA A 368 3.95 -19.51 8.12
C ALA A 368 5.34 -20.02 7.74
N ASN A 369 5.50 -21.34 7.58
CA ASN A 369 6.75 -21.96 7.10
C ASN A 369 7.18 -21.39 5.75
N ARG A 370 6.24 -21.27 4.80
CA ARG A 370 6.52 -20.66 3.49
C ARG A 370 6.91 -19.18 3.60
N ARG A 371 6.17 -18.38 4.39
CA ARG A 371 6.43 -16.94 4.57
C ARG A 371 7.81 -16.66 5.15
N TYR A 372 8.28 -17.51 6.06
CA TYR A 372 9.56 -17.33 6.75
C TYR A 372 10.70 -18.15 6.14
N GLU A 373 10.45 -18.95 5.10
CA GLU A 373 11.46 -19.82 4.47
C GLU A 373 12.04 -20.86 5.45
N VAL A 374 11.17 -21.47 6.24
CA VAL A 374 11.50 -22.44 7.30
C VAL A 374 10.60 -23.67 7.22
N THR A 375 10.90 -24.71 8.00
CA THR A 375 10.09 -25.95 8.04
C THR A 375 9.77 -26.41 9.47
N VAL A 376 9.98 -25.54 10.46
CA VAL A 376 9.94 -25.90 11.90
C VAL A 376 8.69 -25.40 12.62
N LEU A 377 7.87 -24.56 11.99
CA LEU A 377 6.65 -24.03 12.61
C LEU A 377 5.53 -25.06 12.52
N SER A 378 4.91 -25.39 13.65
CA SER A 378 3.98 -26.51 13.77
C SER A 378 2.65 -26.15 14.44
N CYS A 379 2.36 -24.86 14.63
CA CYS A 379 1.22 -24.34 15.40
C CYS A 379 1.18 -24.83 16.86
N LYS A 380 2.35 -25.17 17.41
CA LYS A 380 2.54 -25.52 18.83
C LYS A 380 3.58 -24.61 19.46
N ASN A 381 4.68 -24.40 18.76
CA ASN A 381 5.77 -23.55 19.20
C ASN A 381 5.53 -22.11 18.77
N TRP A 382 5.96 -21.16 19.59
CA TRP A 382 5.98 -19.75 19.23
C TRP A 382 7.13 -19.47 18.27
N GLY A 383 6.95 -18.51 17.37
CA GLY A 383 8.01 -18.03 16.48
C GLY A 383 8.30 -16.55 16.72
N PHE A 384 9.55 -16.21 17.00
CA PHE A 384 10.03 -14.83 17.06
C PHE A 384 10.91 -14.57 15.84
N VAL A 385 10.37 -13.80 14.88
CA VAL A 385 10.96 -13.58 13.56
C VAL A 385 11.51 -12.16 13.48
N PHE A 386 12.82 -12.03 13.57
CA PHE A 386 13.50 -10.77 13.32
C PHE A 386 13.59 -10.55 11.83
N ARG A 387 12.97 -9.48 11.34
CA ARG A 387 12.86 -9.15 9.92
C ARG A 387 13.65 -7.90 9.60
N ALA A 388 14.31 -7.89 8.45
CA ALA A 388 14.86 -6.70 7.83
C ALA A 388 14.32 -6.61 6.40
N ASN A 389 14.07 -5.41 5.92
CA ASN A 389 13.75 -5.18 4.53
C ASN A 389 14.72 -4.18 3.89
N CYS A 390 14.82 -4.24 2.57
CA CYS A 390 15.60 -3.27 1.80
C CYS A 390 15.03 -3.06 0.40
N THR A 391 15.28 -1.87 -0.15
CA THR A 391 15.13 -1.61 -1.59
C THR A 391 16.49 -1.82 -2.26
N PRO A 392 16.67 -2.87 -3.09
CA PRO A 392 17.91 -3.06 -3.82
C PRO A 392 18.21 -1.85 -4.71
N THR A 393 19.47 -1.41 -4.72
CA THR A 393 19.92 -0.24 -5.49
C THR A 393 20.94 -0.68 -6.53
N GLN A 394 20.68 -0.40 -7.80
CA GLN A 394 21.72 -0.55 -8.83
C GLN A 394 22.77 0.56 -8.72
N LEU A 395 24.03 0.17 -8.74
CA LEU A 395 25.19 1.04 -8.74
C LEU A 395 25.59 1.40 -10.19
N GLU A 396 26.49 2.38 -10.33
CA GLU A 396 26.94 2.90 -11.63
C GLU A 396 27.73 1.87 -12.46
N ASP A 397 28.34 0.90 -11.78
CA ASP A 397 29.09 -0.20 -12.36
C ASP A 397 28.20 -1.40 -12.74
N GLY A 398 26.88 -1.27 -12.61
CA GLY A 398 25.90 -2.33 -12.88
C GLY A 398 25.75 -3.36 -11.76
N THR A 399 26.47 -3.22 -10.64
CA THR A 399 26.27 -4.10 -9.47
C THR A 399 25.04 -3.68 -8.67
N THR A 400 24.43 -4.60 -7.93
CA THR A 400 23.32 -4.27 -7.02
C THR A 400 23.84 -4.24 -5.59
N THR A 401 23.66 -3.11 -4.92
CA THR A 401 23.87 -3.01 -3.47
C THR A 401 22.54 -3.11 -2.73
N TYR A 402 22.59 -3.79 -1.59
CA TYR A 402 21.47 -3.84 -0.65
C TYR A 402 21.67 -2.83 0.48
N PHE A 403 22.82 -2.14 0.52
CA PHE A 403 23.30 -1.42 1.70
C PHE A 403 22.94 0.07 1.75
N ASN A 404 21.78 0.43 1.19
CA ASN A 404 21.23 1.77 1.29
C ASN A 404 20.40 1.96 2.58
N PRO A 405 20.87 2.73 3.58
CA PRO A 405 20.14 2.95 4.82
C PRO A 405 18.78 3.64 4.64
N GLU A 406 18.57 4.44 3.58
CA GLU A 406 17.28 5.13 3.36
C GLU A 406 16.16 4.16 2.93
N GLY A 407 16.54 3.03 2.32
CA GLY A 407 15.61 2.02 1.82
C GLY A 407 15.41 0.85 2.77
N MET A 408 15.93 0.92 4.00
CA MET A 408 15.98 -0.18 4.96
C MET A 408 15.15 0.04 6.21
N HIS A 409 14.67 -1.05 6.76
CA HIS A 409 14.12 -1.09 8.12
C HIS A 409 14.24 -2.50 8.71
N CYS A 410 14.17 -2.64 10.02
CA CYS A 410 13.99 -3.93 10.66
C CYS A 410 12.94 -3.87 11.76
N TYR A 411 12.25 -4.99 11.93
CA TYR A 411 11.09 -5.14 12.80
C TYR A 411 10.99 -6.59 13.29
N LEU A 412 10.11 -6.86 14.24
CA LEU A 412 9.87 -8.19 14.79
C LEU A 412 8.46 -8.65 14.40
N GLU A 413 8.31 -9.85 13.85
CA GLU A 413 7.02 -10.54 13.76
C GLU A 413 6.99 -11.66 14.81
N VAL A 414 5.93 -11.71 15.62
CA VAL A 414 5.69 -12.81 16.56
C VAL A 414 4.59 -13.70 16.01
N ALA A 415 4.89 -14.97 15.76
CA ALA A 415 3.94 -16.00 15.39
C ALA A 415 3.45 -16.74 16.65
N ILE A 416 2.21 -16.47 17.05
CA ILE A 416 1.58 -16.99 18.27
C ILE A 416 0.67 -18.16 17.90
N PRO A 417 0.92 -19.38 18.39
CA PRO A 417 0.07 -20.52 18.09
C PRO A 417 -1.31 -20.35 18.74
N VAL A 418 -2.36 -20.68 17.99
CA VAL A 418 -3.75 -20.62 18.45
C VAL A 418 -4.42 -21.99 18.38
N VAL A 419 -5.51 -22.16 19.13
CA VAL A 419 -6.17 -23.46 19.38
C VAL A 419 -6.69 -24.13 18.10
N ASP A 420 -7.05 -23.33 17.08
CA ASP A 420 -7.56 -23.82 15.80
C ASP A 420 -6.47 -24.42 14.88
N GLY A 421 -5.21 -24.48 15.35
CA GLY A 421 -4.10 -25.03 14.58
C GLY A 421 -3.52 -24.04 13.57
N SER A 422 -3.66 -22.74 13.82
CA SER A 422 -3.04 -21.66 13.05
C SER A 422 -2.08 -20.81 13.90
N TYR A 423 -1.54 -19.75 13.30
CA TYR A 423 -0.71 -18.73 13.92
C TYR A 423 -1.34 -17.36 13.77
N HIS A 424 -1.53 -16.64 14.87
CA HIS A 424 -1.71 -15.19 14.83
C HIS A 424 -0.34 -14.52 14.71
N ILE A 425 -0.18 -13.64 13.74
CA ILE A 425 1.06 -12.88 13.52
C ILE A 425 0.88 -11.48 14.09
N LEU A 426 1.79 -11.06 14.98
CA LEU A 426 1.83 -9.69 15.51
C LEU A 426 3.16 -9.02 15.15
N PRO A 427 3.16 -8.00 14.27
CA PRO A 427 4.36 -7.23 13.93
C PRO A 427 4.60 -6.05 14.89
N PHE A 428 5.86 -5.85 15.27
CA PHE A 428 6.31 -4.78 16.16
C PHE A 428 7.56 -4.08 15.63
N GLY A 429 7.55 -2.75 15.74
CA GLY A 429 8.49 -1.89 15.03
C GLY A 429 8.98 -0.70 15.84
N PRO A 430 10.27 -0.59 16.18
CA PRO A 430 10.81 0.61 16.79
C PRO A 430 10.97 1.76 15.77
N PHE A 431 10.35 2.90 16.06
CA PHE A 431 10.41 4.13 15.25
C PHE A 431 10.79 5.34 16.11
N ALA A 432 11.21 6.42 15.45
CA ALA A 432 11.15 7.75 16.04
C ALA A 432 9.68 8.11 16.31
N HIS A 433 9.40 8.78 17.43
CA HIS A 433 8.05 9.21 17.79
C HIS A 433 7.42 10.25 16.84
N MET A 434 8.20 10.81 15.92
CA MET A 434 7.75 11.79 14.94
C MET A 434 8.39 11.52 13.57
N TYR A 435 7.59 11.74 12.53
CA TYR A 435 8.03 11.68 11.13
C TYR A 435 8.38 13.08 10.62
N PRO A 436 9.44 13.22 9.80
CA PRO A 436 9.79 14.49 9.19
C PRO A 436 8.75 14.89 8.14
N GLN A 437 8.16 16.08 8.29
CA GLN A 437 7.13 16.63 7.40
C GLN A 437 7.72 17.40 6.23
N THR A 438 8.93 17.92 6.38
CA THR A 438 9.62 18.74 5.35
C THR A 438 10.95 18.15 4.94
N GLU A 439 11.49 18.52 3.78
CA GLU A 439 12.83 18.10 3.35
C GLU A 439 13.94 18.55 4.32
N SER A 440 13.77 19.72 4.94
CA SER A 440 14.70 20.20 5.96
C SER A 440 14.69 19.30 7.18
N GLU A 441 13.50 18.95 7.67
CA GLU A 441 13.35 18.00 8.77
C GLU A 441 13.90 16.63 8.42
N ARG A 442 13.73 16.15 7.17
CA ARG A 442 14.32 14.87 6.71
C ARG A 442 15.84 14.88 6.80
N LYS A 443 16.49 16.00 6.47
CA LYS A 443 17.96 16.14 6.61
C LYS A 443 18.38 16.12 8.07
N GLU A 444 17.70 16.88 8.92
CA GLU A 444 17.98 16.92 10.36
C GLU A 444 17.72 15.58 11.05
N TRP A 445 16.72 14.82 10.58
CA TRP A 445 16.35 13.51 11.10
C TRP A 445 17.49 12.49 10.99
N ALA A 446 18.40 12.66 10.04
CA ALA A 446 19.58 11.81 9.91
C ALA A 446 20.56 11.97 11.09
N GLY A 447 20.61 13.14 11.73
CA GLY A 447 21.58 13.46 12.78
C GLY A 447 20.99 13.63 14.20
N LYS A 448 19.76 14.15 14.32
CA LYS A 448 19.16 14.46 15.62
C LYS A 448 18.72 13.21 16.40
N SER A 449 18.67 13.34 17.72
CA SER A 449 18.02 12.37 18.62
C SER A 449 16.51 12.63 18.71
N TYR A 450 15.75 11.55 18.84
CA TYR A 450 14.30 11.56 19.07
C TYR A 450 13.96 10.59 20.21
N TYR A 451 12.72 10.64 20.71
CA TYR A 451 12.20 9.53 21.51
C TYR A 451 11.81 8.35 20.62
N THR A 452 12.01 7.15 21.13
CA THR A 452 11.56 5.91 20.50
C THR A 452 10.08 5.64 20.82
N ARG A 453 9.35 5.10 19.85
CA ARG A 453 8.06 4.42 20.03
C ARG A 453 8.14 3.02 19.45
N LEU A 454 7.41 2.09 20.05
CA LEU A 454 7.25 0.74 19.53
C LEU A 454 5.87 0.65 18.87
N SER A 455 5.84 0.65 17.55
CA SER A 455 4.62 0.44 16.76
C SER A 455 4.16 -1.00 16.87
N PHE A 456 2.86 -1.21 17.00
CA PHE A 456 2.20 -2.47 16.64
C PHE A 456 1.62 -2.30 15.23
N LEU A 457 1.88 -3.22 14.30
CA LEU A 457 1.82 -2.93 12.85
C LEU A 457 2.98 -2.02 12.47
N ASP A 458 4.15 -2.62 12.34
CA ASP A 458 5.25 -1.95 11.66
C ASP A 458 4.86 -1.70 10.21
N GLU A 459 4.91 -0.45 9.74
CA GLU A 459 4.56 -0.06 8.37
C GLU A 459 5.29 -0.90 7.31
N ASN A 460 6.49 -1.37 7.63
CA ASN A 460 7.30 -2.17 6.72
C ASN A 460 6.77 -3.57 6.45
N VAL A 461 5.76 -4.04 7.18
CA VAL A 461 5.03 -5.27 6.79
C VAL A 461 4.25 -5.08 5.49
N PHE A 462 3.86 -3.85 5.16
CA PHE A 462 3.10 -3.50 3.96
C PHE A 462 4.00 -3.12 2.78
N ASN A 463 5.30 -2.89 3.02
CA ASN A 463 6.30 -2.58 2.00
C ASN A 463 6.69 -3.79 1.16
N THR A 464 5.71 -4.40 0.49
CA THR A 464 5.86 -5.59 -0.33
C THR A 464 6.73 -5.36 -1.58
N ASP A 465 7.06 -4.11 -1.92
CA ASP A 465 8.03 -3.77 -2.97
C ASP A 465 9.49 -3.92 -2.54
N ARG A 466 9.73 -4.13 -1.25
CA ARG A 466 11.06 -4.37 -0.69
C ARG A 466 11.35 -5.87 -0.62
N GLN A 467 12.63 -6.21 -0.66
CA GLN A 467 13.06 -7.56 -0.32
C GLN A 467 13.05 -7.72 1.20
N HIS A 468 12.57 -8.85 1.68
CA HIS A 468 12.53 -9.15 3.12
C HIS A 468 13.46 -10.30 3.44
N PHE A 469 14.23 -10.12 4.50
CA PHE A 469 15.13 -11.10 5.08
C PHE A 469 14.69 -11.35 6.51
N ASN A 470 14.86 -12.58 6.97
CA ASN A 470 14.38 -12.98 8.29
C ASN A 470 15.37 -13.89 9.01
N HIS A 471 15.25 -13.92 10.33
CA HIS A 471 15.86 -14.92 11.21
C HIS A 471 14.86 -15.29 12.32
N LEU A 472 14.56 -16.58 12.44
CA LEU A 472 13.55 -17.14 13.33
C LEU A 472 14.19 -17.84 14.54
N TYR A 473 13.68 -17.50 15.72
CA TYR A 473 13.80 -18.33 16.92
C TYR A 473 12.48 -19.02 17.21
N THR A 474 12.50 -20.33 17.42
CA THR A 474 11.33 -21.09 17.88
C THR A 474 11.37 -21.31 19.39
N LEU A 475 10.29 -20.98 20.09
CA LEU A 475 10.17 -21.15 21.54
C LEU A 475 9.07 -22.15 21.89
N GLU A 476 9.30 -22.92 22.94
CA GLU A 476 8.27 -23.79 23.51
C GLU A 476 7.09 -22.96 24.08
N PRO A 477 5.87 -23.53 24.20
CA PRO A 477 4.67 -22.82 24.63
C PRO A 477 4.84 -21.99 25.91
N GLU A 478 5.56 -22.52 26.90
CA GLU A 478 5.81 -21.88 28.20
C GLU A 478 6.82 -20.72 28.14
N MET A 479 7.66 -20.68 27.09
CA MET A 479 8.67 -19.65 26.88
C MET A 479 8.11 -18.45 26.10
N GLY A 480 7.10 -18.67 25.26
CA GLY A 480 6.45 -17.62 24.45
C GLY A 480 5.96 -16.41 25.28
N PRO A 481 5.11 -16.62 26.31
CA PRO A 481 4.67 -15.56 27.22
C PRO A 481 5.81 -14.81 27.89
N ARG A 482 6.89 -15.50 28.27
CA ARG A 482 8.08 -14.89 28.87
C ARG A 482 8.82 -13.99 27.90
N ALA A 483 8.84 -14.34 26.62
CA ALA A 483 9.41 -13.49 25.58
C ALA A 483 8.51 -12.28 25.26
N MET A 484 7.18 -12.42 25.33
CA MET A 484 6.26 -11.29 25.23
C MET A 484 6.43 -10.28 26.37
N GLU A 485 6.78 -10.74 27.57
CA GLU A 485 7.10 -9.85 28.69
C GLU A 485 8.28 -8.91 28.39
N ILE A 486 9.27 -9.37 27.62
CA ILE A 486 10.40 -8.52 27.17
C ILE A 486 9.87 -7.38 26.28
N LEU A 487 8.95 -7.68 25.35
CA LEU A 487 8.33 -6.67 24.49
C LEU A 487 7.46 -5.67 25.27
N ARG A 488 6.74 -6.16 26.29
CA ARG A 488 5.95 -5.31 27.18
C ARG A 488 6.84 -4.31 27.92
N GLN A 489 7.98 -4.76 28.44
CA GLN A 489 8.96 -3.91 29.10
C GLN A 489 9.56 -2.87 28.14
N LEU A 490 9.93 -3.30 26.92
CA LEU A 490 10.40 -2.38 25.88
C LEU A 490 9.36 -1.29 25.57
N HIS A 491 8.10 -1.67 25.41
CA HIS A 491 7.03 -0.71 25.17
C HIS A 491 6.87 0.28 26.33
N ALA A 492 6.87 -0.21 27.59
CA ALA A 492 6.80 0.65 28.76
C ALA A 492 7.95 1.67 28.78
N SER A 493 9.19 1.24 28.52
CA SER A 493 10.35 2.14 28.41
C SER A 493 10.22 3.14 27.27
N CYS A 494 9.67 2.74 26.12
CA CYS A 494 9.37 3.66 25.02
C CYS A 494 8.33 4.72 25.42
N MET A 495 7.24 4.31 26.08
CA MET A 495 6.18 5.21 26.54
C MET A 495 6.66 6.18 27.63
N ASN A 496 7.62 5.74 28.44
CA ASN A 496 8.29 6.57 29.44
C ASN A 496 9.42 7.43 28.87
N ASN A 497 9.67 7.44 27.55
CA ASN A 497 10.77 8.20 26.93
C ASN A 497 12.16 7.83 27.49
N GLU A 498 12.39 6.56 27.81
CA GLU A 498 13.66 6.08 28.38
C GLU A 498 14.67 5.71 27.29
N ILE A 499 14.22 5.54 26.05
CA ILE A 499 15.02 5.02 24.92
C ILE A 499 15.14 6.09 23.82
N PRO A 500 16.36 6.57 23.52
CA PRO A 500 16.58 7.49 22.42
C PRO A 500 16.54 6.75 21.07
N PHE A 501 16.03 7.42 20.05
CA PHE A 501 16.12 7.01 18.66
C PHE A 501 17.10 7.91 17.93
N GLN A 502 18.13 7.34 17.33
CA GLN A 502 19.13 8.00 16.48
C GLN A 502 19.39 7.10 15.27
N LEU A 503 19.07 7.57 14.07
CA LEU A 503 19.09 6.75 12.85
C LEU A 503 20.41 5.99 12.63
N GLN A 504 21.54 6.59 12.98
CA GLN A 504 22.87 6.03 12.71
C GLN A 504 23.35 5.01 13.76
N VAL A 505 22.88 5.07 15.01
CA VAL A 505 23.49 4.31 16.13
C VAL A 505 22.49 3.74 17.14
N SER A 506 21.37 4.41 17.37
CA SER A 506 20.29 3.96 18.28
C SER A 506 18.99 3.82 17.48
N ASN A 507 19.00 2.95 16.48
CA ASN A 507 17.94 2.80 15.48
C ASN A 507 17.13 1.51 15.70
N CYS A 508 16.29 1.17 14.72
CA CYS A 508 15.45 -0.02 14.82
C CYS A 508 16.24 -1.32 15.06
N ALA A 509 17.43 -1.44 14.50
CA ALA A 509 18.26 -2.64 14.63
C ALA A 509 18.98 -2.70 15.98
N SER A 510 19.47 -1.57 16.48
CA SER A 510 20.11 -1.52 17.79
C SER A 510 19.12 -1.79 18.92
N ILE A 511 17.85 -1.39 18.76
CA ILE A 511 16.78 -1.62 19.72
C ILE A 511 16.32 -3.08 19.72
N LEU A 512 16.28 -3.75 18.56
CA LEU A 512 15.86 -5.15 18.45
C LEU A 512 16.96 -6.16 18.80
N GLN A 513 18.24 -5.82 18.66
CA GLN A 513 19.35 -6.73 18.97
C GLN A 513 19.29 -7.29 20.42
N PRO A 514 19.09 -6.47 21.48
CA PRO A 514 18.92 -6.98 22.84
C PRO A 514 17.69 -7.89 23.03
N ILE A 515 16.64 -7.69 22.24
CA ILE A 515 15.45 -8.57 22.27
C ILE A 515 15.80 -9.92 21.65
N ALA A 516 16.52 -9.93 20.53
CA ALA A 516 16.99 -11.16 19.89
C ALA A 516 17.89 -11.99 20.82
N GLU A 517 18.81 -11.35 21.54
CA GLU A 517 19.69 -12.02 22.50
C GLU A 517 18.91 -12.65 23.65
N GLN A 518 17.94 -11.94 24.24
CA GLN A 518 17.13 -12.48 25.33
C GLN A 518 16.19 -13.60 24.88
N VAL A 519 15.63 -13.49 23.66
CA VAL A 519 14.84 -14.57 23.05
C VAL A 519 15.71 -15.80 22.77
N ALA A 520 16.93 -15.59 22.27
CA ALA A 520 17.90 -16.67 22.06
C ALA A 520 18.23 -17.39 23.38
N ASP A 521 18.52 -16.64 24.44
CA ASP A 521 18.81 -17.18 25.77
C ASP A 521 17.63 -18.00 26.32
N LEU A 522 16.40 -17.48 26.21
CA LEU A 522 15.18 -18.19 26.65
C LEU A 522 15.03 -19.53 25.92
N GLY A 523 15.31 -19.56 24.62
CA GLY A 523 15.20 -20.76 23.79
C GLY A 523 16.41 -21.71 23.82
N GLY A 524 17.48 -21.35 24.55
CA GLY A 524 18.72 -22.12 24.59
C GLY A 524 19.52 -22.07 23.28
N TYR A 525 19.39 -20.99 22.51
CA TYR A 525 20.15 -20.73 21.29
C TYR A 525 21.44 -19.96 21.62
N PRO A 526 22.51 -20.16 20.83
CA PRO A 526 23.67 -19.28 20.93
C PRO A 526 23.27 -17.85 20.57
N ARG A 527 23.75 -16.87 21.33
CA ARG A 527 23.59 -15.46 20.98
C ARG A 527 24.26 -15.16 19.64
N GLN A 528 23.58 -14.41 18.80
CA GLN A 528 24.06 -14.03 17.47
C GLN A 528 23.95 -12.52 17.29
N GLU A 529 25.00 -11.93 16.74
CA GLU A 529 25.02 -10.52 16.33
C GLU A 529 24.27 -10.35 15.01
N LEU A 530 22.94 -10.34 15.06
CA LEU A 530 22.09 -10.32 13.87
C LEU A 530 22.32 -9.06 13.04
N PHE A 531 22.50 -7.92 13.70
CA PHE A 531 22.48 -6.60 13.05
C PHE A 531 23.83 -5.89 13.00
N GLN A 532 24.89 -6.49 13.53
CA GLN A 532 26.22 -5.88 13.51
C GLN A 532 26.70 -5.63 12.08
N PHE A 533 27.13 -4.39 11.80
CA PHE A 533 27.57 -3.95 10.48
C PHE A 533 28.66 -2.89 10.57
N ASP A 534 29.60 -2.87 9.61
CA ASP A 534 30.58 -1.77 9.50
C ASP A 534 29.88 -0.60 8.79
N TYR A 535 29.83 0.55 9.46
CA TYR A 535 29.27 1.79 8.92
C TYR A 535 29.88 2.14 7.56
N TRP A 536 31.14 1.76 7.32
CA TRP A 536 31.83 2.03 6.07
C TRP A 536 31.27 1.27 4.87
N ASP A 537 30.60 0.15 5.10
CA ASP A 537 30.01 -0.66 4.05
C ASP A 537 28.64 -0.14 3.61
N LEU A 538 28.13 0.93 4.24
CA LEU A 538 26.90 1.60 3.82
C LEU A 538 27.12 2.41 2.53
N GLU A 539 26.07 2.45 1.71
CA GLU A 539 25.99 3.20 0.46
C GLU A 539 24.74 4.10 0.46
N PRO A 540 24.73 5.21 1.23
CA PRO A 540 23.60 6.13 1.25
C PRO A 540 23.43 6.83 -0.10
N GLN A 541 22.20 6.92 -0.61
CA GLN A 541 21.93 7.64 -1.86
C GLN A 541 21.96 9.15 -1.62
N VAL A 542 21.35 9.64 -0.52
CA VAL A 542 21.19 11.07 -0.24
C VAL A 542 22.54 11.76 0.05
N MET A 543 23.59 10.99 0.35
CA MET A 543 24.94 11.49 0.56
C MET A 543 26.01 10.72 -0.23
N ARG A 544 25.63 10.08 -1.35
CA ARG A 544 26.53 9.18 -2.09
C ARG A 544 27.85 9.84 -2.48
N GLY A 545 27.81 11.08 -2.98
CA GLY A 545 29.01 11.82 -3.36
C GLY A 545 29.94 12.10 -2.17
N VAL A 546 29.36 12.45 -1.01
CA VAL A 546 30.09 12.67 0.24
C VAL A 546 30.70 11.36 0.72
N PHE A 547 29.93 10.27 0.78
CA PHE A 547 30.45 8.96 1.20
C PHE A 547 31.51 8.42 0.25
N LYS A 548 31.31 8.52 -1.07
CA LYS A 548 32.30 8.14 -2.09
C LYS A 548 33.60 8.93 -1.91
N TRP A 549 33.51 10.24 -1.66
CA TRP A 549 34.68 11.06 -1.37
C TRP A 549 35.34 10.69 -0.04
N LEU A 550 34.57 10.50 1.03
CA LEU A 550 35.08 10.09 2.34
C LEU A 550 35.81 8.73 2.23
N LYS A 551 35.33 7.79 1.39
CA LYS A 551 35.96 6.47 1.16
C LYS A 551 37.36 6.56 0.56
N THR A 552 37.72 7.71 -0.03
CA THR A 552 39.06 7.98 -0.56
C THR A 552 40.05 8.48 0.51
N LYS A 553 39.59 8.73 1.74
CA LYS A 553 40.40 9.26 2.85
C LYS A 553 40.79 8.14 3.83
N PRO A 554 41.89 8.29 4.59
CA PRO A 554 42.13 7.47 5.78
C PRO A 554 40.93 7.51 6.72
N LYS A 555 40.65 6.40 7.43
CA LYS A 555 39.44 6.27 8.26
C LYS A 555 39.37 7.36 9.32
N GLU A 556 40.50 7.76 9.89
CA GLU A 556 40.63 8.79 10.92
C GLU A 556 40.20 10.18 10.39
N ASP A 557 40.66 10.52 9.18
CA ASP A 557 40.31 11.79 8.52
C ASP A 557 38.83 11.80 8.11
N ALA A 558 38.35 10.68 7.58
CA ALA A 558 36.95 10.53 7.19
C ALA A 558 36.01 10.70 8.39
N LEU A 559 36.36 10.20 9.58
CA LEU A 559 35.58 10.41 10.80
C LEU A 559 35.48 11.91 11.15
N GLY A 560 36.59 12.65 11.02
CA GLY A 560 36.61 14.10 11.24
C GLY A 560 35.62 14.82 10.34
N TRP A 561 35.63 14.52 9.05
CA TRP A 561 34.70 15.09 8.08
C TRP A 561 33.26 14.64 8.29
N LEU A 562 33.03 13.37 8.62
CA LEU A 562 31.70 12.83 8.91
C LEU A 562 31.08 13.57 10.11
N LYS A 563 31.87 13.85 11.15
CA LYS A 563 31.43 14.68 12.29
C LYS A 563 31.03 16.09 11.87
N VAL A 564 31.77 16.71 10.95
CA VAL A 564 31.40 18.03 10.41
C VAL A 564 30.06 17.97 9.67
N VAL A 565 29.87 16.96 8.80
CA VAL A 565 28.61 16.76 8.06
C VAL A 565 27.45 16.57 9.04
N PHE A 566 27.59 15.65 9.98
CA PHE A 566 26.53 15.37 10.96
C PHE A 566 26.28 16.53 11.92
N TYR A 567 27.28 17.37 12.22
CA TYR A 567 27.08 18.59 13.00
C TYR A 567 26.07 19.52 12.33
N PHE A 568 26.21 19.76 11.03
CA PHE A 568 25.29 20.62 10.28
C PHE A 568 23.88 20.04 10.10
N VAL A 569 23.72 18.72 10.20
CA VAL A 569 22.41 18.06 10.22
C VAL A 569 21.93 17.70 11.64
N GLY A 570 22.47 18.36 12.66
CA GLY A 570 21.93 18.32 14.01
C GLY A 570 22.45 17.19 14.90
N GLY A 571 23.55 16.52 14.56
CA GLY A 571 24.20 15.46 15.32
C GLY A 571 24.66 15.84 16.74
N SER A 572 24.67 17.13 17.08
CA SER A 572 24.92 17.63 18.43
C SER A 572 23.69 17.66 19.33
N HIS A 573 22.48 17.50 18.77
CA HIS A 573 21.23 17.57 19.52
C HIS A 573 20.98 16.26 20.28
N SER A 574 20.51 16.40 21.51
CA SER A 574 20.09 15.32 22.39
C SER A 574 18.63 15.52 22.82
N VAL A 575 18.00 14.43 23.26
CA VAL A 575 16.72 14.45 23.98
C VAL A 575 16.93 14.16 25.47
N GLU A 576 16.03 14.65 26.31
CA GLU A 576 15.99 14.36 27.74
C GLU A 576 15.24 13.04 28.00
N LEU A 577 15.96 12.02 28.44
CA LEU A 577 15.41 10.72 28.79
C LEU A 577 14.97 10.70 30.24
N ASN A 578 13.88 9.99 30.52
CA ASN A 578 13.55 9.60 31.88
C ASN A 578 14.37 8.35 32.26
N THR A 579 14.84 8.29 33.50
CA THR A 579 15.59 7.15 34.06
C THR A 579 15.08 6.87 35.46
N SER A 580 15.40 5.69 36.00
CA SER A 580 15.07 5.34 37.39
C SER A 580 15.64 6.32 38.43
N THR A 581 16.71 7.05 38.09
CA THR A 581 17.37 8.06 38.94
C THR A 581 16.97 9.50 38.65
N GLY A 582 16.04 9.74 37.72
CA GLY A 582 15.60 11.08 37.29
C GLY A 582 15.80 11.33 35.80
N LYS A 583 15.96 12.59 35.40
CA LYS A 583 16.13 12.98 33.99
C LYS A 583 17.60 13.00 33.58
N CYS A 584 17.92 12.48 32.40
CA CYS A 584 19.27 12.46 31.85
C CYS A 584 19.26 12.87 30.37
N GLN A 585 20.26 13.61 29.91
CA GLN A 585 20.41 13.89 28.48
C GLN A 585 20.96 12.65 27.76
N SER A 586 20.32 12.26 26.67
CA SER A 586 20.86 11.23 25.78
C SER A 586 22.21 11.66 25.21
N THR A 587 23.07 10.68 24.92
CA THR A 587 24.33 10.94 24.24
C THR A 587 24.05 11.41 22.81
N PRO A 588 24.48 12.63 22.41
CA PRO A 588 24.30 13.10 21.04
C PRO A 588 25.15 12.27 20.07
N LEU A 589 24.72 12.16 18.81
CA LEU A 589 25.36 11.32 17.79
C LEU A 589 26.88 11.57 17.69
N LEU A 590 27.30 12.84 17.68
CA LEU A 590 28.71 13.22 17.57
C LEU A 590 29.58 12.78 18.75
N LYS A 591 28.99 12.34 19.86
CA LYS A 591 29.67 11.81 21.04
C LYS A 591 29.41 10.32 21.27
N HIS A 592 28.63 9.67 20.41
CA HIS A 592 28.22 8.27 20.58
C HIS A 592 29.39 7.32 20.26
N PRO A 593 29.79 6.39 21.15
CA PRO A 593 30.94 5.51 20.92
C PRO A 593 30.86 4.71 19.60
N ASP A 594 29.70 4.13 19.31
CA ASP A 594 29.49 3.33 18.09
C ASP A 594 29.70 4.13 16.80
N PHE A 595 29.37 5.43 16.82
CA PHE A 595 29.63 6.33 15.69
C PHE A 595 31.13 6.58 15.48
N HIS A 596 31.92 6.65 16.56
CA HIS A 596 33.38 6.85 16.47
C HIS A 596 34.11 5.57 16.06
N ASN A 597 33.57 4.40 16.42
CA ASN A 597 34.18 3.12 16.12
C ASN A 597 33.73 2.52 14.77
N PHE A 598 32.81 3.18 14.06
CA PHE A 598 32.17 2.67 12.83
C PHE A 598 31.48 1.30 12.97
N SER A 599 31.28 0.83 14.20
CA SER A 599 30.67 -0.45 14.52
C SER A 599 29.23 -0.17 14.94
N ILE A 600 28.31 -0.22 13.99
CA ILE A 600 26.90 0.10 14.22
C ILE A 600 26.03 -1.15 14.13
N ARG A 601 24.79 -1.02 14.60
CA ARG A 601 23.73 -1.99 14.33
C ARG A 601 22.83 -1.44 13.23
N SER A 602 22.62 -2.23 12.19
CA SER A 602 21.88 -1.84 10.99
C SER A 602 21.07 -3.03 10.46
N PRO A 603 19.89 -2.81 9.84
CA PRO A 603 19.20 -3.85 9.09
C PRO A 603 20.10 -4.53 8.04
N ALA A 604 21.08 -3.80 7.50
CA ALA A 604 22.11 -4.30 6.58
C ALA A 604 22.87 -5.52 7.13
N GLY A 605 23.10 -5.60 8.44
CA GLY A 605 23.79 -6.73 9.07
C GLY A 605 23.05 -8.05 8.86
N LEU A 606 21.74 -8.06 9.11
CA LEU A 606 20.89 -9.24 8.92
C LEU A 606 20.83 -9.61 7.43
N ILE A 607 20.61 -8.61 6.57
CA ILE A 607 20.53 -8.79 5.12
C ILE A 607 21.82 -9.42 4.57
N ARG A 608 22.98 -8.82 4.88
CA ARG A 608 24.29 -9.31 4.43
C ARG A 608 24.52 -10.75 4.83
N ARG A 609 24.27 -11.08 6.11
CA ARG A 609 24.49 -12.43 6.62
C ARG A 609 23.55 -13.47 5.98
N ARG A 610 22.31 -13.09 5.65
CA ARG A 610 21.38 -13.96 4.93
C ARG A 610 21.80 -14.15 3.47
N VAL A 611 22.19 -13.09 2.78
CA VAL A 611 22.68 -13.16 1.39
C VAL A 611 23.97 -13.96 1.27
N GLU A 612 24.91 -13.78 2.22
CA GLU A 612 26.18 -14.51 2.27
C GLU A 612 26.04 -15.95 2.81
N GLY A 613 24.85 -16.34 3.30
CA GLY A 613 24.60 -17.66 3.90
C GLY A 613 25.32 -17.89 5.23
N THR A 614 25.84 -16.85 5.87
CA THR A 614 26.52 -16.93 7.19
C THR A 614 25.54 -16.97 8.36
N LEU A 615 24.26 -16.70 8.10
CA LEU A 615 23.17 -16.82 9.06
C LEU A 615 22.03 -17.66 8.47
N PRO A 616 21.63 -18.78 9.11
CA PRO A 616 20.48 -19.56 8.67
C PRO A 616 19.17 -18.81 8.92
N ALA A 617 18.11 -19.21 8.21
CA ALA A 617 16.76 -18.67 8.42
C ALA A 617 16.20 -19.04 9.81
N VAL A 618 16.61 -20.20 10.35
CA VAL A 618 16.21 -20.69 11.67
C VAL A 618 17.44 -20.79 12.57
N ALA A 619 17.33 -20.31 13.80
CA ALA A 619 18.34 -20.52 14.82
C ALA A 619 18.51 -22.01 15.14
N VAL A 620 19.75 -22.47 15.23
CA VAL A 620 20.09 -23.86 15.56
C VAL A 620 20.48 -23.91 17.04
N LYS A 621 19.82 -24.77 17.83
CA LYS A 621 20.16 -24.96 19.24
C LYS A 621 21.60 -25.48 19.35
N SER A 622 22.32 -25.03 20.38
CA SER A 622 23.67 -25.53 20.65
C SER A 622 23.60 -27.03 20.93
N THR A 623 24.23 -27.85 20.09
CA THR A 623 24.35 -29.31 20.30
C THR A 623 25.41 -29.63 21.33
N ALA A 624 25.58 -28.81 22.37
CA ALA A 624 26.48 -29.11 23.46
C ALA A 624 26.04 -30.44 24.09
N THR A 625 26.70 -31.52 23.67
CA THR A 625 26.71 -32.81 24.34
C THR A 625 26.98 -32.51 25.80
N GLN A 626 25.97 -32.72 26.64
CA GLN A 626 26.23 -32.81 28.08
C GLN A 626 27.40 -33.79 28.23
N PRO A 627 28.50 -33.41 28.89
CA PRO A 627 29.51 -34.39 29.23
C PRO A 627 28.77 -35.46 30.03
N THR A 628 28.66 -36.64 29.45
CA THR A 628 28.22 -37.83 30.18
C THR A 628 29.20 -37.95 31.33
N ASN A 629 28.72 -37.64 32.55
CA ASN A 629 29.37 -38.10 33.76
C ASN A 629 29.34 -39.63 33.71
N THR A 630 30.34 -40.21 33.04
CA THR A 630 30.77 -41.57 33.31
C THR A 630 31.25 -41.56 34.75
N ALA A 631 30.32 -41.90 35.64
CA ALA A 631 30.65 -42.34 36.98
C ALA A 631 31.71 -43.43 36.83
N GLU A 632 32.92 -43.10 37.26
CA GLU A 632 33.93 -44.07 37.63
C GLU A 632 33.35 -44.90 38.77
N ASN A 633 32.84 -46.09 38.44
CA ASN A 633 32.88 -47.21 39.36
C ASN A 633 34.29 -47.79 39.28
N ASN A 634 35.11 -47.46 40.27
CA ASN A 634 36.21 -48.29 40.76
C ASN A 634 36.27 -48.19 42.28
#